data_AF-A0A8K0UM37-F1
#
_entry.id   AF-A0A8K0UM37-F1
#
_cell.length_a   1.000
_cell.length_b   1.000
_cell.length_c   1.000
_cell.angle_alpha   90.00
_cell.angle_beta   90.00
_cell.angle_gamma   90.00
#
_symmetry.space_group_name_H-M   'P 1'
#
loop_
_entity.id
_entity.type
_entity.pdbx_description
1 polymer ?
#
loop_
_entity_poly.entity_id
_entity_poly.type
_entity_poly.pdbx_seq_one_letter_code
_entity_poly.pdbx_strand_id
1 'polypeptide(L)'
;MMEALPLDTNHPAVRDYLALVRLQVLTPLSLVINMATMMVCSIVMNPGLADVSRLYPAVIAPDPYMIAAYIVAIYLGQIGYCLLLLLARKPETKNTLVKGVGLPLVFANWVMAGWAVAWLFQAFLVSTILLGVLLVLLIYANIVLLVYHAPTMERPFDLALIHAPMRAFMILPLGVLFHYSLFAALGWTWTQGDPQHYSRHQMTGMGIMLGVNLLGLAVIVIRRDIVWCVAASWICASIWTLKPKPFPVWITVVIFTIVHPLALVASALYSRLHKREGHIALPPDEDHPGHAERAPREVDAEALWG
;
A
#
# COMPACT_ATOMS: atom_id res chain seq x y z
N MET A 1 18.70 -42.36 24.17
CA MET A 1 17.24 -42.15 24.30
C MET A 1 17.07 -40.71 24.74
N MET A 2 16.91 -39.77 23.79
CA MET A 2 16.72 -38.36 24.10
C MET A 2 15.22 -38.10 24.10
N GLU A 3 14.65 -37.85 25.28
CA GLU A 3 13.29 -37.35 25.45
C GLU A 3 13.21 -35.96 24.80
N ALA A 4 12.68 -35.93 23.58
CA ALA A 4 12.26 -34.69 22.95
C ALA A 4 11.13 -34.11 23.81
N LEU A 5 11.38 -32.98 24.46
CA LEU A 5 10.36 -32.17 25.13
C LEU A 5 9.11 -32.10 24.23
N PRO A 6 7.92 -32.51 24.71
CA PRO A 6 6.71 -32.46 23.91
C PRO A 6 6.30 -31.00 23.78
N LEU A 7 6.74 -30.38 22.69
CA LEU A 7 6.33 -29.04 22.31
C LEU A 7 4.82 -29.08 22.08
N ASP A 8 4.01 -28.58 23.02
CA ASP A 8 2.55 -28.58 22.90
C ASP A 8 2.12 -27.61 21.80
N THR A 9 1.97 -28.13 20.58
CA THR A 9 1.54 -27.39 19.41
C THR A 9 0.09 -26.92 19.47
N ASN A 10 -0.68 -27.33 20.49
CA ASN A 10 -2.05 -26.85 20.70
C ASN A 10 -2.12 -25.61 21.58
N HIS A 11 -1.04 -25.28 22.30
CA HIS A 11 -0.99 -24.06 23.10
C HIS A 11 -0.90 -22.80 22.20
N PRO A 12 -1.76 -21.78 22.38
CA PRO A 12 -1.85 -20.61 21.48
C PRO A 12 -0.54 -19.82 21.40
N ALA A 13 0.19 -19.68 22.52
CA ALA A 13 1.49 -18.99 22.53
C ALA A 13 2.58 -19.73 21.74
N VAL A 14 2.54 -21.07 21.71
CA VAL A 14 3.48 -21.89 20.94
C VAL A 14 3.18 -21.78 19.45
N ARG A 15 1.90 -21.74 19.06
CA ARG A 15 1.48 -21.49 17.67
C ARG A 15 1.92 -20.12 17.17
N ASP A 16 1.71 -19.07 17.97
CA ASP A 16 2.12 -17.71 17.62
C ASP A 16 3.65 -17.60 17.49
N TYR A 17 4.40 -18.28 18.36
CA TYR A 17 5.86 -18.36 18.25
C TYR A 17 6.31 -19.10 16.99
N LEU A 18 5.72 -20.27 16.69
CA LEU A 18 6.03 -21.03 15.48
C LEU A 18 5.65 -20.28 14.20
N ALA A 19 4.54 -19.54 14.19
CA ALA A 19 4.14 -18.68 13.08
C ALA A 19 5.13 -17.53 12.87
N LEU A 20 5.58 -16.89 13.96
CA LEU A 20 6.61 -15.85 13.92
C LEU A 20 7.92 -16.39 13.34
N VAL A 21 8.40 -17.55 13.81
CA VAL A 21 9.63 -18.18 13.30
C VAL A 21 9.51 -18.53 11.82
N ARG A 22 8.38 -19.10 11.39
CA ARG A 22 8.13 -19.38 9.97
C ARG A 22 8.17 -18.12 9.13
N LEU A 23 7.53 -17.04 9.58
CA LEU A 23 7.53 -15.77 8.86
C LEU A 23 8.89 -15.08 8.84
N GLN A 24 9.69 -15.20 9.90
CA GLN A 24 11.07 -14.69 9.95
C GLN A 24 11.98 -15.37 8.93
N VAL A 25 11.69 -16.62 8.55
CA VAL A 25 12.43 -17.32 7.49
C VAL A 25 11.80 -17.07 6.11
N LEU A 26 10.48 -17.22 5.99
CA LEU A 26 9.77 -17.15 4.72
C LEU A 26 9.77 -15.75 4.12
N THR A 27 9.63 -14.70 4.94
CA THR A 27 9.54 -13.32 4.42
C THR A 27 10.86 -12.88 3.78
N PRO A 28 12.02 -12.95 4.47
CA PRO A 28 13.29 -12.58 3.85
C PRO A 28 13.64 -13.46 2.66
N LEU A 29 13.36 -14.77 2.74
CA LEU A 29 13.58 -15.69 1.62
C LEU A 29 12.76 -15.29 0.38
N SER A 30 11.46 -15.02 0.55
CA SER A 30 10.59 -14.60 -0.56
C SER A 30 11.05 -13.28 -1.18
N LEU A 31 11.50 -12.33 -0.35
CA LEU A 31 12.03 -11.04 -0.80
C LEU A 31 13.31 -11.22 -1.61
N VAL A 32 14.27 -12.00 -1.12
CA VAL A 32 15.53 -12.27 -1.82
C VAL A 32 15.27 -12.95 -3.17
N ILE A 33 14.37 -13.93 -3.21
CA ILE A 33 14.00 -14.61 -4.46
C ILE A 33 13.35 -13.63 -5.45
N ASN A 34 12.44 -12.78 -4.98
CA ASN A 34 11.81 -11.75 -5.81
C ASN A 34 12.86 -10.78 -6.38
N MET A 35 13.74 -10.23 -5.52
CA MET A 35 14.81 -9.33 -5.95
C MET A 35 15.76 -9.99 -6.95
N ALA A 36 16.20 -11.22 -6.68
CA ALA A 36 17.07 -11.97 -7.58
C ALA A 36 16.41 -12.20 -8.95
N THR A 37 15.13 -12.60 -8.94
CA THR A 37 14.37 -12.83 -10.18
C THR A 37 14.24 -11.55 -10.99
N MET A 38 13.85 -10.45 -10.34
CA MET A 38 13.75 -9.14 -10.99
C MET A 38 15.09 -8.65 -11.53
N MET A 39 16.19 -8.86 -10.80
CA MET A 39 17.54 -8.51 -11.25
C MET A 39 17.95 -9.33 -12.47
N VAL A 40 17.72 -10.64 -12.46
CA VAL A 40 18.02 -11.53 -13.59
C VAL A 40 17.20 -11.13 -14.82
N CYS A 41 15.88 -10.96 -14.67
CA CYS A 41 15.00 -10.58 -15.78
C CYS A 41 15.27 -9.16 -16.31
N SER A 42 15.83 -8.26 -15.51
CA SER A 42 16.08 -6.87 -15.92
C SER A 42 17.48 -6.62 -16.47
N ILE A 43 18.51 -7.29 -15.92
CA ILE A 43 19.93 -6.97 -16.19
C ILE A 43 20.65 -8.11 -16.91
N VAL A 44 20.34 -9.37 -16.57
CA VAL A 44 21.09 -10.54 -17.08
C VAL A 44 20.52 -11.04 -18.41
N MET A 45 19.19 -10.99 -18.56
CA MET A 45 18.50 -11.44 -19.76
C MET A 45 18.47 -10.35 -20.84
N ASN A 46 18.66 -10.76 -22.10
CA ASN A 46 18.55 -9.91 -23.27
C ASN A 46 17.59 -10.57 -24.29
N PRO A 47 16.45 -9.95 -24.65
CA PRO A 47 15.94 -8.67 -24.13
C PRO A 47 15.58 -8.73 -22.64
N GLY A 48 15.77 -7.63 -21.90
CA GLY A 48 15.36 -7.50 -20.51
C GLY A 48 13.93 -6.95 -20.35
N LEU A 49 13.43 -6.82 -19.11
CA LEU A 49 12.07 -6.30 -18.85
C LEU A 49 11.81 -4.93 -19.51
N ALA A 50 12.77 -4.01 -19.42
CA ALA A 50 12.65 -2.68 -19.99
C ALA A 50 12.62 -2.72 -21.53
N ASP A 51 13.35 -3.65 -22.15
CA ASP A 51 13.37 -3.83 -23.60
C ASP A 51 12.03 -4.40 -24.08
N VAL A 52 11.47 -5.38 -23.36
CA VAL A 52 10.10 -5.85 -23.64
C VAL A 52 9.10 -4.69 -23.54
N SER A 53 9.19 -3.86 -22.50
CA SER A 53 8.30 -2.68 -22.39
C SER A 53 8.48 -1.68 -23.55
N ARG A 54 9.70 -1.54 -24.08
CA ARG A 54 9.96 -0.72 -25.26
C ARG A 54 9.37 -1.33 -26.53
N LEU A 55 9.41 -2.66 -26.68
CA LEU A 55 8.82 -3.36 -27.82
C LEU A 55 7.29 -3.25 -27.85
N TYR A 56 6.66 -3.09 -26.69
CA TYR A 56 5.21 -3.00 -26.52
C TYR A 56 4.76 -1.66 -25.93
N PRO A 57 4.98 -0.53 -26.63
CA PRO A 57 4.54 0.77 -26.15
C PRO A 57 3.00 0.83 -26.14
N ALA A 58 2.46 1.46 -25.10
CA ALA A 58 1.03 1.67 -24.91
C ALA A 58 0.74 3.10 -24.43
N VAL A 59 -0.52 3.51 -24.52
CA VAL A 59 -0.98 4.88 -24.20
C VAL A 59 -0.54 5.30 -22.80
N ILE A 60 -0.56 4.35 -21.86
CA ILE A 60 -0.25 4.54 -20.44
C ILE A 60 1.14 4.00 -20.05
N ALA A 61 1.97 3.62 -21.02
CA ALA A 61 3.28 3.05 -20.74
C ALA A 61 4.15 4.04 -19.93
N PRO A 62 4.69 3.64 -18.78
CA PRO A 62 5.57 4.51 -17.99
C PRO A 62 7.01 4.45 -18.48
N ASP A 63 7.82 5.44 -18.08
CA ASP A 63 9.27 5.40 -18.22
C ASP A 63 9.85 4.22 -17.41
N PRO A 64 10.56 3.27 -18.06
CA PRO A 64 11.06 2.08 -17.39
C PRO A 64 12.03 2.38 -16.24
N TYR A 65 12.84 3.44 -16.34
CA TYR A 65 13.83 3.77 -15.32
C TYR A 65 13.16 4.35 -14.06
N MET A 66 12.15 5.18 -14.22
CA MET A 66 11.35 5.68 -13.09
C MET A 66 10.59 4.57 -12.36
N ILE A 67 10.08 3.58 -13.10
CA ILE A 67 9.45 2.39 -12.49
C ILE A 67 10.48 1.52 -11.78
N ALA A 68 11.67 1.31 -12.37
CA ALA A 68 12.75 0.59 -11.72
C ALA A 68 13.16 1.27 -10.39
N ALA A 69 13.31 2.59 -10.38
CA ALA A 69 13.60 3.35 -9.17
C ALA A 69 12.49 3.19 -8.10
N TYR A 70 11.22 3.20 -8.53
CA TYR A 70 10.10 2.95 -7.63
C TYR A 70 10.13 1.53 -7.02
N ILE A 71 10.44 0.52 -7.82
CA ILE A 71 10.59 -0.88 -7.37
C ILE A 71 11.73 -1.01 -6.38
N VAL A 72 12.88 -0.37 -6.63
CA VAL A 72 13.99 -0.33 -5.68
C VAL A 72 13.56 0.30 -4.35
N ALA A 73 12.80 1.39 -4.37
CA ALA A 73 12.27 2.00 -3.15
C ALA A 73 11.34 1.07 -2.36
N ILE A 74 10.48 0.30 -3.05
CA ILE A 74 9.68 -0.76 -2.41
C ILE A 74 10.60 -1.78 -1.74
N TYR A 75 11.62 -2.28 -2.44
CA TYR A 75 12.52 -3.29 -1.89
C TYR A 75 13.31 -2.79 -0.68
N LEU A 76 13.76 -1.54 -0.68
CA LEU A 76 14.38 -0.92 0.50
C LEU A 76 13.41 -0.91 1.69
N GLY A 77 12.14 -0.56 1.46
CA GLY A 77 11.10 -0.63 2.49
C GLY A 77 10.83 -2.05 2.98
N GLN A 78 10.82 -3.05 2.10
CA GLN A 78 10.65 -4.46 2.48
C GLN A 78 11.87 -5.05 3.20
N ILE A 79 13.09 -4.60 2.89
CA ILE A 79 14.28 -4.92 3.70
C ILE A 79 14.10 -4.35 5.10
N GLY A 80 13.66 -3.09 5.21
CA GLY A 80 13.32 -2.48 6.49
C GLY A 80 12.25 -3.24 7.27
N TYR A 81 11.21 -3.73 6.60
CA TYR A 81 10.20 -4.64 7.17
C TYR A 81 10.84 -5.91 7.75
N CYS A 82 11.74 -6.56 7.00
CA CYS A 82 12.44 -7.76 7.45
C CYS A 82 13.34 -7.49 8.66
N LEU A 83 14.01 -6.34 8.70
CA LEU A 83 14.78 -5.93 9.87
C LEU A 83 13.87 -5.67 11.08
N LEU A 84 12.71 -5.03 10.88
CA LEU A 84 11.73 -4.81 11.93
C LEU A 84 11.19 -6.14 12.49
N LEU A 85 10.97 -7.16 11.65
CA LEU A 85 10.60 -8.52 12.08
C LEU A 85 11.59 -9.17 13.06
N LEU A 86 12.88 -8.85 12.93
CA LEU A 86 13.93 -9.39 13.80
C LEU A 86 14.11 -8.54 15.07
N LEU A 87 13.98 -7.21 14.94
CA LEU A 87 14.29 -6.25 16.00
C LEU A 87 13.09 -5.88 16.87
N ALA A 88 11.86 -6.09 16.40
CA ALA A 88 10.65 -5.70 17.11
C ALA A 88 10.54 -6.45 18.45
N ARG A 89 10.51 -5.67 19.54
CA ARG A 89 10.30 -6.20 20.91
C ARG A 89 8.84 -6.06 21.36
N LYS A 90 8.13 -5.05 20.86
CA LYS A 90 6.74 -4.75 21.24
C LYS A 90 5.77 -5.80 20.69
N PRO A 91 4.85 -6.35 21.51
CA PRO A 91 3.92 -7.39 21.08
C PRO A 91 2.93 -6.88 20.03
N GLU A 92 2.55 -5.60 20.07
CA GLU A 92 1.63 -5.00 19.10
C GLU A 92 2.26 -4.93 17.69
N THR A 93 3.54 -4.55 17.62
CA THR A 93 4.29 -4.54 16.35
C THR A 93 4.46 -5.96 15.82
N LYS A 94 4.79 -6.94 16.68
CA LYS A 94 4.86 -8.35 16.28
C LYS A 94 3.54 -8.87 15.75
N ASN A 95 2.42 -8.56 16.41
CA ASN A 95 1.09 -8.93 15.95
C ASN A 95 0.76 -8.31 14.59
N THR A 96 1.06 -7.03 14.40
CA THR A 96 0.86 -6.34 13.12
C THR A 96 1.66 -7.01 12.00
N LEU A 97 2.91 -7.38 12.28
CA LEU A 97 3.80 -8.05 11.34
C LEU A 97 3.29 -9.45 10.97
N VAL A 98 2.98 -10.27 11.98
CA VAL A 98 2.62 -11.69 11.79
C VAL A 98 1.19 -11.86 11.28
N LYS A 99 0.22 -11.23 11.95
CA LYS A 99 -1.21 -11.43 11.71
C LYS A 99 -1.75 -10.48 10.65
N GLY A 100 -1.13 -9.31 10.48
CA GLY A 100 -1.57 -8.32 9.51
C GLY A 100 -1.06 -8.58 8.09
N VAL A 101 0.25 -8.77 7.94
CA VAL A 101 0.91 -8.60 6.63
C VAL A 101 1.78 -9.79 6.20
N GLY A 102 2.30 -10.56 7.15
CA GLY A 102 3.39 -11.51 6.88
C GLY A 102 3.12 -12.48 5.72
N LEU A 103 2.02 -13.24 5.79
CA LEU A 103 1.71 -14.24 4.76
C LEU A 103 1.29 -13.61 3.41
N PRO A 104 0.39 -12.59 3.37
CA PRO A 104 0.09 -11.88 2.11
C PRO A 104 1.33 -11.28 1.43
N LEU A 105 2.28 -10.73 2.19
CA LEU A 105 3.52 -10.17 1.64
C LEU A 105 4.42 -11.25 1.04
N VAL A 106 4.56 -12.41 1.70
CA VAL A 106 5.30 -13.56 1.16
C VAL A 106 4.72 -13.97 -0.19
N PHE A 107 3.41 -14.14 -0.29
CA PHE A 107 2.76 -14.49 -1.57
C PHE A 107 2.88 -13.37 -2.60
N ALA A 108 2.74 -12.10 -2.21
CA ALA A 108 2.93 -10.97 -3.10
C ALA A 108 4.34 -10.95 -3.72
N ASN A 109 5.37 -11.29 -2.95
CA ASN A 109 6.74 -11.39 -3.47
C ASN A 109 6.89 -12.51 -4.49
N TRP A 110 6.32 -13.69 -4.24
CA TRP A 110 6.33 -14.80 -5.21
C TRP A 110 5.56 -14.47 -6.49
N VAL A 111 4.38 -13.85 -6.35
CA VAL A 111 3.55 -13.46 -7.50
C VAL A 111 4.24 -12.36 -8.32
N MET A 112 4.91 -11.40 -7.68
CA MET A 112 5.69 -10.37 -8.37
C MET A 112 6.90 -10.95 -9.11
N ALA A 113 7.59 -11.94 -8.51
CA ALA A 113 8.67 -12.67 -9.18
C ALA A 113 8.15 -13.42 -10.42
N GLY A 114 7.03 -14.15 -10.27
CA GLY A 114 6.37 -14.85 -11.37
C GLY A 114 5.89 -13.90 -12.47
N TRP A 115 5.40 -12.72 -12.09
CA TRP A 115 5.00 -11.68 -13.05
C TRP A 115 6.18 -11.24 -13.92
N ALA A 116 7.35 -11.02 -13.32
CA ALA A 116 8.55 -10.60 -14.05
C ALA A 116 8.92 -11.63 -15.12
N VAL A 117 8.90 -12.92 -14.76
CA VAL A 117 9.16 -14.02 -15.68
C VAL A 117 8.11 -14.08 -16.79
N ALA A 118 6.82 -13.98 -16.45
CA ALA A 118 5.74 -13.98 -17.43
C ALA A 118 5.83 -12.80 -18.41
N TRP A 119 6.19 -11.61 -17.92
CA TRP A 119 6.42 -10.42 -18.75
C TRP A 119 7.60 -10.61 -19.70
N LEU A 120 8.72 -11.13 -19.20
CA LEU A 120 9.92 -11.41 -19.99
C LEU A 120 9.62 -12.35 -21.16
N PHE A 121 8.86 -13.43 -20.92
CA PHE A 121 8.41 -14.36 -21.95
C PHE A 121 7.23 -13.86 -22.80
N GLN A 122 6.82 -12.61 -22.64
CA GLN A 122 5.71 -11.99 -23.37
C GLN A 122 4.37 -12.73 -23.20
N ALA A 123 4.22 -13.47 -22.10
CA ALA A 123 2.98 -14.14 -21.72
C ALA A 123 2.02 -13.12 -21.08
N PHE A 124 1.60 -12.10 -21.83
CA PHE A 124 0.90 -10.92 -21.31
C PHE A 124 -0.41 -11.24 -20.57
N LEU A 125 -1.16 -12.26 -21.02
CA LEU A 125 -2.35 -12.70 -20.31
C LEU A 125 -2.00 -13.26 -18.92
N VAL A 126 -1.00 -14.14 -18.85
CA VAL A 126 -0.52 -14.70 -17.57
C VAL A 126 0.03 -13.60 -16.68
N SER A 127 0.82 -12.67 -17.25
CA SER A 127 1.32 -11.48 -16.57
C SER A 127 0.19 -10.65 -15.97
N THR A 128 -0.89 -10.41 -16.73
CA THR A 128 -2.07 -9.65 -16.26
C THR A 128 -2.79 -10.39 -15.12
N ILE A 129 -2.97 -11.71 -15.23
CA ILE A 129 -3.60 -12.53 -14.18
C ILE A 129 -2.77 -12.45 -12.89
N LEU A 130 -1.43 -12.61 -12.99
CA LEU A 130 -0.54 -12.52 -11.85
C LEU A 130 -0.59 -11.12 -11.19
N LEU A 131 -0.64 -10.04 -11.97
CA LEU A 131 -0.82 -8.69 -11.41
C LEU A 131 -2.19 -8.50 -10.76
N GLY A 132 -3.24 -9.14 -11.28
CA GLY A 132 -4.56 -9.15 -10.66
C GLY A 132 -4.53 -9.85 -9.29
N VAL A 133 -3.92 -11.04 -9.22
CA VAL A 133 -3.70 -11.78 -7.95
C VAL A 133 -2.87 -10.95 -6.98
N LEU A 134 -1.77 -10.34 -7.46
CA LEU A 134 -0.92 -9.45 -6.66
C LEU A 134 -1.73 -8.29 -6.08
N LEU A 135 -2.55 -7.63 -6.90
CA LEU A 135 -3.37 -6.51 -6.48
C LEU A 135 -4.39 -6.93 -5.41
N VAL A 136 -5.04 -8.08 -5.56
CA VAL A 136 -5.97 -8.62 -4.56
C VAL A 136 -5.27 -8.90 -3.23
N LEU A 137 -4.09 -9.54 -3.26
CA LEU A 137 -3.29 -9.82 -2.05
C LEU A 137 -2.90 -8.52 -1.33
N LEU A 138 -2.47 -7.52 -2.08
CA LEU A 138 -2.02 -6.23 -1.53
C LEU A 138 -3.20 -5.38 -1.03
N ILE A 139 -4.36 -5.40 -1.70
CA ILE A 139 -5.59 -4.77 -1.21
C ILE A 139 -6.03 -5.44 0.09
N TYR A 140 -6.05 -6.77 0.14
CA TYR A 140 -6.38 -7.51 1.36
C TYR A 140 -5.46 -7.11 2.52
N ALA A 141 -4.14 -7.13 2.30
CA ALA A 141 -3.18 -6.73 3.34
C ALA A 141 -3.37 -5.28 3.80
N ASN A 142 -3.65 -4.35 2.88
CA ASN A 142 -3.90 -2.95 3.23
C ASN A 142 -5.24 -2.74 3.96
N ILE A 143 -6.28 -3.51 3.65
CA ILE A 143 -7.55 -3.50 4.39
C ILE A 143 -7.34 -4.04 5.81
N VAL A 144 -6.64 -5.17 5.96
CA VAL A 144 -6.32 -5.74 7.27
C VAL A 144 -5.52 -4.75 8.11
N LEU A 145 -4.51 -4.11 7.53
CA LEU A 145 -3.75 -3.04 8.19
C LEU A 145 -4.63 -1.84 8.56
N LEU A 146 -5.60 -1.47 7.73
CA LEU A 146 -6.46 -0.33 8.00
C LEU A 146 -7.47 -0.61 9.12
N VAL A 147 -8.04 -1.82 9.15
CA VAL A 147 -9.14 -2.19 10.05
C VAL A 147 -8.62 -2.70 11.39
N TYR A 148 -7.65 -3.62 11.39
CA TYR A 148 -7.21 -4.31 12.60
C TYR A 148 -5.93 -3.74 13.21
N HIS A 149 -5.10 -3.07 12.39
CA HIS A 149 -3.79 -2.56 12.81
C HIS A 149 -3.57 -1.11 12.38
N ALA A 150 -4.54 -0.23 12.67
CA ALA A 150 -4.56 1.13 12.15
C ALA A 150 -3.26 1.91 12.40
N PRO A 151 -2.82 2.74 11.43
CA PRO A 151 -1.60 3.52 11.55
C PRO A 151 -1.69 4.53 12.69
N THR A 152 -0.71 4.52 13.60
CA THR A 152 -0.60 5.47 14.72
C THR A 152 0.72 6.23 14.68
N MET A 153 0.69 7.52 15.03
CA MET A 153 1.91 8.35 15.11
C MET A 153 2.79 8.01 16.32
N GLU A 154 2.26 7.25 17.28
CA GLU A 154 3.01 6.74 18.45
C GLU A 154 4.07 5.70 18.05
N ARG A 155 3.92 5.07 16.88
CA ARG A 155 4.84 4.05 16.36
C ARG A 155 5.29 4.42 14.94
N PRO A 156 6.16 5.44 14.80
CA PRO A 156 6.56 5.95 13.49
C PRO A 156 7.30 4.92 12.64
N PHE A 157 8.04 3.99 13.25
CA PHE A 157 8.71 2.90 12.53
C PHE A 157 7.72 1.88 11.95
N ASP A 158 6.60 1.61 12.62
CA ASP A 158 5.56 0.73 12.08
C ASP A 158 4.91 1.39 10.86
N LEU A 159 4.65 2.71 10.93
CA LEU A 159 4.16 3.48 9.78
C LEU A 159 5.14 3.43 8.60
N ALA A 160 6.42 3.71 8.85
CA ALA A 160 7.44 3.82 7.81
C ALA A 160 7.87 2.46 7.21
N LEU A 161 7.92 1.40 8.00
CA LEU A 161 8.48 0.10 7.59
C LEU A 161 7.45 -1.00 7.41
N ILE A 162 6.19 -0.79 7.81
CA ILE A 162 5.09 -1.73 7.55
C ILE A 162 4.09 -1.10 6.59
N HIS A 163 3.47 0.00 7.00
CA HIS A 163 2.38 0.59 6.21
C HIS A 163 2.86 1.20 4.90
N ALA A 164 3.96 1.97 4.93
CA ALA A 164 4.46 2.64 3.74
C ALA A 164 4.88 1.68 2.61
N PRO A 165 5.74 0.66 2.83
CA PRO A 165 6.10 -0.28 1.77
C PRO A 165 4.90 -1.07 1.25
N MET A 166 3.96 -1.46 2.11
CA MET A 166 2.77 -2.20 1.68
C MET A 166 1.82 -1.36 0.83
N ARG A 167 1.66 -0.08 1.16
CA ARG A 167 0.88 0.86 0.34
C ARG A 167 1.58 1.15 -0.98
N ALA A 168 2.87 1.48 -0.93
CA ALA A 168 3.65 1.75 -2.13
C ALA A 168 3.65 0.55 -3.09
N PHE A 169 3.77 -0.68 -2.54
CA PHE A 169 3.72 -1.90 -3.34
C PHE A 169 2.34 -2.11 -3.97
N MET A 170 1.25 -1.80 -3.27
CA MET A 170 -0.12 -1.88 -3.83
C MET A 170 -0.36 -0.83 -4.93
N ILE A 171 0.17 0.38 -4.75
CA ILE A 171 -0.03 1.49 -5.69
C ILE A 171 0.66 1.24 -7.02
N LEU A 172 1.73 0.44 -7.07
CA LEU A 172 2.41 0.12 -8.33
C LEU A 172 1.52 -0.64 -9.35
N PRO A 173 0.95 -1.82 -9.02
CA PRO A 173 0.03 -2.52 -9.90
C PRO A 173 -1.28 -1.76 -10.11
N LEU A 174 -1.84 -1.16 -9.05
CA LEU A 174 -3.07 -0.36 -9.15
C LEU A 174 -2.88 0.85 -10.08
N GLY A 175 -1.76 1.55 -9.92
CA GLY A 175 -1.41 2.78 -10.62
C GLY A 175 -1.13 2.57 -12.10
N VAL A 176 -0.32 1.56 -12.42
CA VAL A 176 0.16 1.40 -13.80
C VAL A 176 0.38 -0.04 -14.25
N LEU A 177 1.02 -0.93 -13.47
CA LEU A 177 1.48 -2.21 -14.03
C LEU A 177 0.31 -3.09 -14.51
N PHE A 178 -0.76 -3.19 -13.72
CA PHE A 178 -1.91 -4.02 -14.10
C PHE A 178 -2.54 -3.53 -15.40
N HIS A 179 -2.81 -2.24 -15.47
CA HIS A 179 -3.43 -1.62 -16.63
C HIS A 179 -2.52 -1.70 -17.87
N TYR A 180 -1.22 -1.49 -17.70
CA TYR A 180 -0.27 -1.58 -18.79
C TYR A 180 -0.13 -3.01 -19.32
N SER A 181 -0.08 -4.01 -18.42
CA SER A 181 -0.05 -5.42 -18.82
C SER A 181 -1.35 -5.84 -19.52
N LEU A 182 -2.49 -5.34 -19.06
CA LEU A 182 -3.77 -5.56 -19.72
C LEU A 182 -3.79 -4.96 -21.13
N PHE A 183 -3.22 -3.77 -21.34
CA PHE A 183 -3.13 -3.17 -22.67
C PHE A 183 -2.26 -4.00 -23.60
N ALA A 184 -1.14 -4.53 -23.10
CA ALA A 184 -0.30 -5.47 -23.85
C ALA A 184 -1.06 -6.76 -24.20
N ALA A 185 -1.78 -7.34 -23.24
CA ALA A 185 -2.58 -8.55 -23.44
C ALA A 185 -3.72 -8.37 -24.45
N LEU A 186 -4.34 -7.19 -24.48
CA LEU A 186 -5.39 -6.84 -25.44
C LEU A 186 -4.85 -6.44 -26.82
N GLY A 187 -3.53 -6.41 -27.00
CA GLY A 187 -2.90 -5.93 -28.23
C GLY A 187 -3.09 -4.43 -28.46
N TRP A 188 -3.41 -3.65 -27.43
CA TRP A 188 -3.53 -2.18 -27.48
C TRP A 188 -2.16 -1.51 -27.37
N THR A 189 -1.21 -2.05 -28.11
CA THR A 189 0.17 -1.56 -28.26
C THR A 189 0.39 -1.20 -29.72
N TRP A 190 1.51 -0.54 -30.03
CA TRP A 190 1.85 -0.17 -31.40
C TRP A 190 3.32 -0.40 -31.70
N THR A 191 3.68 -0.50 -32.98
CA THR A 191 5.06 -0.63 -33.39
C THR A 191 5.81 0.68 -33.16
N GLN A 192 7.03 0.61 -32.63
CA GLN A 192 7.87 1.79 -32.50
C GLN A 192 8.11 2.43 -33.88
N GLY A 193 7.87 3.74 -33.99
CA GLY A 193 8.12 4.51 -35.21
C GLY A 193 6.89 4.87 -36.03
N ASP A 194 5.69 4.40 -35.69
CA ASP A 194 4.44 4.76 -36.38
C ASP A 194 3.62 5.82 -35.61
N PRO A 195 3.70 7.13 -35.97
CA PRO A 195 3.09 8.19 -35.18
C PRO A 195 1.56 8.23 -35.26
N GLN A 196 1.00 7.60 -36.28
CA GLN A 196 -0.45 7.61 -36.55
C GLN A 196 -1.24 6.82 -35.52
N HIS A 197 -0.60 5.90 -34.79
CA HIS A 197 -1.28 5.00 -33.85
C HIS A 197 -1.37 5.53 -32.41
N TYR A 198 -0.75 6.67 -32.09
CA TYR A 198 -0.80 7.24 -30.74
C TYR A 198 -2.23 7.63 -30.31
N SER A 199 -3.10 8.02 -31.24
CA SER A 199 -4.48 8.38 -30.93
C SER A 199 -5.37 7.17 -30.60
N ARG A 200 -4.91 5.96 -30.89
CA ARG A 200 -5.70 4.74 -30.70
C ARG A 200 -5.83 4.43 -29.20
N HIS A 201 -7.05 4.15 -28.75
CA HIS A 201 -7.37 3.86 -27.35
C HIS A 201 -7.00 4.97 -26.34
N GLN A 202 -6.76 6.21 -26.80
CA GLN A 202 -6.38 7.33 -25.94
C GLN A 202 -7.45 7.67 -24.88
N MET A 203 -8.73 7.54 -25.24
CA MET A 203 -9.86 7.80 -24.32
C MET A 203 -9.95 6.74 -23.24
N THR A 204 -9.67 5.48 -23.57
CA THR A 204 -9.62 4.39 -22.59
C THR A 204 -8.45 4.58 -21.63
N GLY A 205 -7.27 4.93 -22.16
CA GLY A 205 -6.11 5.27 -21.33
C GLY A 205 -6.40 6.46 -20.40
N MET A 206 -7.07 7.50 -20.91
CA MET A 206 -7.49 8.66 -20.11
C MET A 206 -8.48 8.25 -19.02
N GLY A 207 -9.51 7.46 -19.35
CA GLY A 207 -10.53 7.02 -18.38
C GLY A 207 -9.93 6.21 -17.24
N ILE A 208 -9.00 5.29 -17.54
CA ILE A 208 -8.28 4.52 -16.52
C ILE A 208 -7.41 5.42 -15.66
N MET A 209 -6.57 6.27 -16.27
CA MET A 209 -5.70 7.16 -15.51
C MET A 209 -6.52 8.13 -14.64
N LEU A 210 -7.61 8.67 -15.17
CA LEU A 210 -8.53 9.52 -14.42
C LEU A 210 -9.13 8.76 -13.24
N GLY A 211 -9.66 7.55 -13.46
CA GLY A 211 -10.29 6.73 -12.42
C GLY A 211 -9.33 6.38 -11.27
N VAL A 212 -8.13 5.88 -11.60
CA VAL A 212 -7.13 5.52 -10.59
C VAL A 212 -6.63 6.75 -9.84
N ASN A 213 -6.44 7.88 -10.52
CA ASN A 213 -5.98 9.12 -9.88
C ASN A 213 -7.05 9.81 -9.05
N LEU A 214 -8.33 9.73 -9.43
CA LEU A 214 -9.46 10.19 -8.61
C LEU A 214 -9.61 9.35 -7.34
N LEU A 215 -9.47 8.02 -7.46
CA LEU A 215 -9.42 7.13 -6.29
C LEU A 215 -8.27 7.54 -5.37
N GLY A 216 -7.07 7.77 -5.93
CA GLY A 216 -5.93 8.21 -5.14
C GLY A 216 -6.14 9.57 -4.49
N LEU A 217 -6.74 10.52 -5.20
CA LEU A 217 -7.09 11.83 -4.68
C LEU A 217 -8.07 11.71 -3.50
N ALA A 218 -9.10 10.87 -3.61
CA ALA A 218 -10.05 10.64 -2.52
C ALA A 218 -9.35 10.09 -1.27
N VAL A 219 -8.46 9.11 -1.43
CA VAL A 219 -7.67 8.57 -0.31
C VAL A 219 -6.80 9.64 0.32
N ILE A 220 -6.09 10.45 -0.49
CA ILE A 220 -5.22 11.53 -0.01
C ILE A 220 -6.03 12.58 0.77
N VAL A 221 -7.18 13.02 0.25
CA VAL A 221 -8.00 14.06 0.91
C VAL A 221 -8.60 13.55 2.21
N ILE A 222 -9.19 12.34 2.20
CA ILE A 222 -9.90 11.78 3.35
C ILE A 222 -8.93 11.36 4.46
N ARG A 223 -7.83 10.69 4.10
CA ARG A 223 -6.90 10.07 5.07
C ARG A 223 -5.63 10.89 5.30
N ARG A 224 -5.36 11.92 4.49
CA ARG A 224 -4.10 12.70 4.50
C ARG A 224 -2.88 11.79 4.36
N ASP A 225 -2.99 10.80 3.48
CA ASP A 225 -1.98 9.76 3.30
C ASP A 225 -0.80 10.27 2.44
N ILE A 226 0.32 10.53 3.10
CA ILE A 226 1.55 11.03 2.47
C ILE A 226 2.14 9.97 1.53
N VAL A 227 2.12 8.70 1.92
CA VAL A 227 2.68 7.60 1.12
C VAL A 227 1.91 7.49 -0.19
N TRP A 228 0.57 7.54 -0.11
CA TRP A 228 -0.27 7.53 -1.30
C TRP A 228 0.01 8.72 -2.21
N CYS A 229 0.13 9.92 -1.63
CA CYS A 229 0.44 11.13 -2.38
C CYS A 229 1.75 11.04 -3.15
N VAL A 230 2.84 10.68 -2.47
CA VAL A 230 4.17 10.57 -3.09
C VAL A 230 4.17 9.48 -4.15
N ALA A 231 3.60 8.31 -3.85
CA ALA A 231 3.55 7.19 -4.76
C ALA A 231 2.73 7.50 -6.03
N ALA A 232 1.50 8.02 -5.87
CA ALA A 232 0.64 8.33 -7.00
C ALA A 232 1.23 9.45 -7.88
N SER A 233 1.86 10.46 -7.27
CA SER A 233 2.56 11.53 -8.00
C SER A 233 3.76 10.98 -8.78
N TRP A 234 4.52 10.05 -8.19
CA TRP A 234 5.64 9.39 -8.86
C TRP A 234 5.20 8.54 -10.06
N ILE A 235 4.11 7.78 -9.90
CA ILE A 235 3.54 7.01 -11.02
C ILE A 235 3.08 7.94 -12.13
N CYS A 236 2.38 9.04 -11.81
CA CYS A 236 2.02 10.04 -12.80
C CYS A 236 3.25 10.62 -13.52
N ALA A 237 4.30 10.96 -12.76
CA ALA A 237 5.58 11.42 -13.29
C ALA A 237 6.24 10.42 -14.24
N SER A 238 6.23 9.13 -13.89
CA SER A 238 6.74 8.08 -14.77
C SER A 238 5.98 8.01 -16.10
N ILE A 239 4.69 8.34 -16.13
CA ILE A 239 3.89 8.24 -17.36
C ILE A 239 4.12 9.44 -18.28
N TRP A 240 4.13 10.68 -17.77
CA TRP A 240 4.28 11.85 -18.65
C TRP A 240 5.72 12.12 -19.11
N THR A 241 6.71 11.55 -18.43
CA THR A 241 8.14 11.69 -18.80
C THR A 241 8.48 10.90 -20.07
N LEU A 242 7.89 9.72 -20.25
CA LEU A 242 8.09 8.93 -21.47
C LEU A 242 7.35 9.57 -22.65
N LYS A 243 8.06 10.04 -23.68
CA LYS A 243 7.47 10.67 -24.87
C LYS A 243 7.59 9.77 -26.11
N PRO A 244 6.69 9.90 -27.10
CA PRO A 244 5.50 10.76 -27.13
C PRO A 244 4.29 10.16 -26.39
N LYS A 245 3.34 11.01 -25.98
CA LYS A 245 2.09 10.61 -25.30
C LYS A 245 0.85 11.22 -25.94
N PRO A 246 -0.27 10.51 -25.97
CA PRO A 246 -1.55 11.09 -26.38
C PRO A 246 -1.95 12.19 -25.41
N PHE A 247 -2.35 13.34 -25.97
CA PHE A 247 -2.65 14.55 -25.20
C PHE A 247 -3.63 14.32 -24.03
N PRO A 248 -4.75 13.58 -24.18
CA PRO A 248 -5.70 13.37 -23.09
C PRO A 248 -5.10 12.64 -21.87
N VAL A 249 -4.23 11.66 -22.11
CA VAL A 249 -3.56 10.93 -21.03
C VAL A 249 -2.48 11.79 -20.40
N TRP A 250 -1.67 12.44 -21.24
CA TRP A 250 -0.60 13.33 -20.79
C TRP A 250 -1.12 14.44 -19.88
N ILE A 251 -2.18 15.16 -20.28
CA ILE A 251 -2.73 16.25 -19.48
C ILE A 251 -3.30 15.75 -18.15
N THR A 252 -3.94 14.58 -18.16
CA THR A 252 -4.51 13.97 -16.95
C THR A 252 -3.40 13.68 -15.94
N VAL A 253 -2.35 12.96 -16.32
CA VAL A 253 -1.28 12.61 -15.37
C VAL A 253 -0.47 13.84 -14.93
N VAL A 254 -0.29 14.86 -15.78
CA VAL A 254 0.37 16.12 -15.39
C VAL A 254 -0.46 16.86 -14.33
N ILE A 255 -1.78 17.00 -14.55
CA ILE A 255 -2.68 17.63 -13.58
C ILE A 255 -2.60 16.90 -12.23
N PHE A 256 -2.72 15.58 -12.23
CA PHE A 256 -2.71 14.81 -10.97
C PHE A 256 -1.35 14.79 -10.26
N THR A 257 -0.24 14.89 -11.00
CA THR A 257 1.10 15.10 -10.39
C THR A 257 1.13 16.33 -9.49
N ILE A 258 0.36 17.38 -9.83
CA ILE A 258 0.28 18.63 -9.07
C ILE A 258 -0.88 18.62 -8.08
N VAL A 259 -2.04 18.09 -8.47
CA VAL A 259 -3.25 18.08 -7.64
C VAL A 259 -3.09 17.20 -6.41
N HIS A 260 -2.40 16.06 -6.49
CA HIS A 260 -2.15 15.21 -5.31
C HIS A 260 -1.45 15.93 -4.16
N PRO A 261 -0.26 16.56 -4.35
CA PRO A 261 0.40 17.29 -3.26
C PRO A 261 -0.39 18.53 -2.80
N LEU A 262 -1.02 19.26 -3.73
CA LEU A 262 -1.87 20.41 -3.36
C LEU A 262 -3.06 19.97 -2.50
N ALA A 263 -3.72 18.86 -2.84
CA ALA A 263 -4.85 18.33 -2.10
C ALA A 263 -4.44 17.85 -0.70
N LEU A 264 -3.25 17.26 -0.56
CA LEU A 264 -2.70 16.89 0.74
C LEU A 264 -2.48 18.13 1.63
N VAL A 265 -1.85 19.18 1.08
CA VAL A 265 -1.62 20.44 1.80
C VAL A 265 -2.94 21.11 2.17
N ALA A 266 -3.89 21.18 1.23
CA ALA A 266 -5.21 21.77 1.45
C ALA A 266 -5.99 21.01 2.54
N SER A 267 -6.04 19.67 2.48
CA SER A 267 -6.71 18.84 3.49
C SER A 267 -6.04 18.95 4.87
N ALA A 268 -4.71 19.04 4.92
CA ALA A 268 -3.98 19.25 6.16
C ALA A 268 -4.25 20.64 6.77
N LEU A 269 -4.27 21.69 5.95
CA LEU A 269 -4.56 23.05 6.38
C LEU A 269 -6.01 23.18 6.86
N TYR A 270 -6.97 22.66 6.09
CA TYR A 270 -8.39 22.64 6.44
C TYR A 270 -8.62 21.96 7.79
N SER A 271 -7.99 20.80 8.02
CA SER A 271 -8.10 20.10 9.31
C SER A 271 -7.51 20.87 10.48
N ARG A 272 -6.44 21.63 10.27
CA ARG A 272 -5.81 22.42 11.34
C ARG A 272 -6.65 23.65 11.68
N LEU A 273 -7.25 24.29 10.69
CA LEU A 273 -8.12 25.44 10.87
C LEU A 273 -9.43 25.03 11.57
N HIS A 274 -10.10 23.97 11.08
CA HIS A 274 -11.39 23.56 11.65
C HIS A 274 -11.27 22.97 13.07
N LYS A 275 -10.13 22.32 13.40
CA LYS A 275 -9.86 21.89 14.79
C LYS A 275 -9.68 23.05 15.78
N ARG A 276 -9.30 24.24 15.30
CA ARG A 276 -9.18 25.44 16.16
C ARG A 276 -10.53 26.05 16.50
N GLU A 277 -11.54 25.89 15.64
CA GLU A 277 -12.88 26.41 15.85
C GLU A 277 -13.69 25.61 16.89
N GLY A 278 -13.36 24.32 17.09
CA GLY A 278 -14.01 23.46 18.09
C GLY A 278 -13.46 23.55 19.52
N HIS A 279 -12.53 24.48 19.79
CA HIS A 279 -11.88 24.64 21.10
C HIS A 279 -12.54 25.68 22.02
N ILE A 280 -13.73 26.16 21.66
CA ILE A 280 -14.60 26.90 22.59
C ILE A 280 -15.48 25.86 23.29
N ALA A 281 -14.84 25.01 24.11
CA ALA A 281 -15.57 24.32 25.16
C ALA A 281 -15.85 25.38 26.24
N LEU A 282 -17.12 25.56 26.59
CA LEU A 282 -17.48 26.26 27.82
C LEU A 282 -16.71 25.58 28.97
N PRO A 283 -16.10 26.35 29.90
CA PRO A 283 -15.56 25.77 31.13
C PRO A 283 -16.64 24.87 31.73
N PRO A 284 -16.31 23.68 32.26
CA PRO A 284 -17.24 23.02 33.17
C PRO A 284 -17.56 24.05 34.25
N ASP A 285 -18.85 24.34 34.46
CA ASP A 285 -19.29 25.22 35.55
C ASP A 285 -18.60 24.71 36.82
N GLU A 286 -17.69 25.52 37.36
CA GLU A 286 -16.97 25.20 38.58
C GLU A 286 -18.04 24.96 39.66
N ASP A 287 -18.02 23.73 40.17
CA ASP A 287 -18.73 23.31 41.37
C ASP A 287 -18.63 24.41 42.42
N HIS A 288 -19.77 25.06 42.68
CA HIS A 288 -19.94 25.86 43.88
C HIS A 288 -19.69 24.94 45.09
N PRO A 289 -18.70 25.24 45.96
CA PRO A 289 -18.50 24.46 47.17
C PRO A 289 -19.55 24.90 48.18
N GLY A 290 -20.72 24.27 48.15
CA GLY A 290 -21.73 24.58 49.16
C GLY A 290 -23.15 24.17 48.83
N HIS A 291 -23.42 22.89 48.58
CA HIS A 291 -24.66 22.29 49.05
C HIS A 291 -24.44 20.79 49.28
N ALA A 292 -24.44 20.40 50.55
CA ALA A 292 -24.49 19.01 50.96
C ALA A 292 -25.79 18.38 50.44
N GLU A 293 -25.68 17.56 49.39
CA GLU A 293 -26.70 16.58 49.05
C GLU A 293 -26.77 15.57 50.20
N ARG A 294 -27.68 15.84 51.14
CA ARG A 294 -28.23 14.82 52.02
C ARG A 294 -28.87 13.76 51.13
N ALA A 295 -28.29 12.57 51.14
CA ALA A 295 -29.00 11.36 50.73
C ALA A 295 -30.34 11.29 51.52
N PRO A 296 -31.46 10.87 50.88
CA PRO A 296 -32.69 10.64 51.61
C PRO A 296 -32.44 9.50 52.60
N ARG A 297 -32.47 9.83 53.90
CA ARG A 297 -32.50 8.84 54.97
C ARG A 297 -33.83 8.11 54.87
N GLU A 298 -33.81 6.82 54.57
CA GLU A 298 -34.99 5.96 54.74
C GLU A 298 -35.46 6.09 56.20
N VAL A 299 -36.71 6.49 56.35
CA VAL A 299 -37.36 6.61 57.65
C VAL A 299 -37.77 5.21 58.06
N ASP A 300 -37.22 4.72 59.18
CA ASP A 300 -37.62 3.45 59.79
C ASP A 300 -39.15 3.46 60.03
N ALA A 301 -39.84 2.53 59.37
CA ALA A 301 -41.30 2.39 59.44
C ALA A 301 -41.82 1.98 60.83
N GLU A 302 -40.95 1.65 61.78
CA GLU A 302 -41.29 1.29 63.16
C GLU A 302 -41.49 2.51 64.08
N ALA A 303 -41.24 3.73 63.61
CA ALA A 303 -41.45 4.96 64.39
C ALA A 303 -42.86 5.58 64.24
N LEU A 304 -43.74 5.00 63.42
CA LEU A 304 -45.07 5.56 63.09
C LEU A 304 -46.27 4.77 63.63
N TRP A 305 -46.04 3.61 64.25
CA TRP A 305 -47.11 2.79 64.85
C TRP A 305 -46.65 2.22 66.19
N GLY A 306 -46.84 3.03 67.24
CA GLY A 306 -47.10 2.50 68.58
C GLY A 306 -48.53 2.01 68.68
#